data_AF-A0A2E7QJU9-F1
#
_entry.id   AF-A0A2E7QJU9-F1
#
_cell.length_a   1.000
_cell.length_b   1.000
_cell.length_c   1.000
_cell.angle_alpha   90.00
_cell.angle_beta   90.00
_cell.angle_gamma   90.00
#
_symmetry.space_group_name_H-M   'P 1'
#
loop_
_entity.id
_entity.type
_entity.pdbx_description
1 polymer ?
#
loop_
_entity_poly.entity_id
_entity_poly.type
_entity_poly.pdbx_seq_one_letter_code
_entity_poly.pdbx_strand_id
1 'polypeptide(L)'
;MPEEKFQPTPDILAAGRTNIGNLFAQQVRAKPNVVALACGSIQRTYAELNERINRMANALTGMGLTSGDRLALISRNRAEYLEIQLAAAKIGVIAACINWRLVGEELIYCIELVSPELVILQDVYAKVLSEAEYSLPDHLVLGSDYENTLASSSPAEPNVAVSPEDGFLILYTSGTTGLPKAAVISHRAMIARAMTGGTEVLLPFDDTFAAWTPLCHMGSTDPSVGTLLRGGKVLVIDGYDEEALLDAVAKEKIGWFIAVPGMTANFIAALKRTETKVKGIGVVGVMPDLVP
;
A
#
# COMPACT_ATOMS: atom_id res chain seq x y z
N MET A 1 -3.46 2.67 52.29
CA MET A 1 -3.43 1.53 51.36
C MET A 1 -3.17 2.10 49.98
N PRO A 2 -2.21 1.60 49.18
CA PRO A 2 -2.06 2.07 47.82
C PRO A 2 -3.34 1.70 47.07
N GLU A 3 -3.98 2.66 46.40
CA GLU A 3 -5.11 2.37 45.52
C GLU A 3 -4.63 1.38 44.46
N GLU A 4 -5.25 0.19 44.41
CA GLU A 4 -5.09 -0.73 43.30
C GLU A 4 -5.54 0.00 42.04
N LYS A 5 -4.56 0.46 41.25
CA LYS A 5 -4.83 1.07 39.94
C LYS A 5 -5.62 0.05 39.13
N PHE A 6 -6.74 0.50 38.56
CA PHE A 6 -7.55 -0.30 37.64
C PHE A 6 -6.65 -0.92 36.55
N GLN A 7 -6.66 -2.24 36.47
CA GLN A 7 -5.96 -3.04 35.44
C GLN A 7 -7.03 -3.72 34.59
N PRO A 8 -7.31 -3.22 33.37
CA PRO A 8 -8.24 -3.90 32.48
C PRO A 8 -7.74 -5.32 32.18
N THR A 9 -8.66 -6.28 32.06
CA THR A 9 -8.27 -7.66 31.71
C THR A 9 -7.64 -7.69 30.30
N PRO A 10 -6.81 -8.69 30.00
CA PRO A 10 -6.29 -8.90 28.64
C PRO A 10 -7.39 -8.90 27.57
N ASP A 11 -8.57 -9.46 27.86
CA ASP A 11 -9.71 -9.48 26.95
C ASP A 11 -10.28 -8.08 26.67
N ILE A 12 -10.39 -7.23 27.70
CA ILE A 12 -10.81 -5.83 27.55
C ILE A 12 -9.77 -5.06 26.73
N LEU A 13 -8.48 -5.27 27.01
CA LEU A 13 -7.39 -4.66 26.24
C LEU A 13 -7.40 -5.14 24.78
N ALA A 14 -7.71 -6.40 24.53
CA ALA A 14 -7.79 -6.98 23.19
C ALA A 14 -9.00 -6.46 22.41
N ALA A 15 -10.14 -6.25 23.06
CA ALA A 15 -11.35 -5.70 22.43
C ALA A 15 -11.15 -4.26 21.90
N GLY A 16 -10.23 -3.49 22.50
CA GLY A 16 -9.85 -2.15 22.04
C GLY A 16 -8.78 -2.12 20.94
N ARG A 17 -8.25 -3.28 20.51
CA ARG A 17 -7.17 -3.36 19.52
C ARG A 17 -7.74 -3.61 18.13
N THR A 18 -7.20 -2.91 17.14
CA THR A 18 -7.53 -3.14 15.73
C THR A 18 -6.27 -3.09 14.88
N ASN A 19 -6.29 -3.81 13.79
CA ASN A 19 -5.27 -3.78 12.75
C ASN A 19 -5.89 -3.31 11.42
N ILE A 20 -5.07 -3.21 10.39
CA ILE A 20 -5.48 -2.73 9.07
C ILE A 20 -6.49 -3.67 8.42
N GLY A 21 -6.28 -4.99 8.53
CA GLY A 21 -7.21 -6.00 8.01
C GLY A 21 -8.62 -5.87 8.61
N ASN A 22 -8.71 -5.66 9.92
CA ASN A 22 -9.97 -5.45 10.63
C ASN A 22 -10.69 -4.17 10.19
N LEU A 23 -9.96 -3.05 10.07
CA LEU A 23 -10.54 -1.78 9.62
C LEU A 23 -10.98 -1.83 8.16
N PHE A 24 -10.20 -2.49 7.29
CA PHE A 24 -10.61 -2.72 5.91
C PHE A 24 -11.88 -3.58 5.85
N ALA A 25 -11.96 -4.68 6.60
CA ALA A 25 -13.14 -5.52 6.67
C ALA A 25 -14.39 -4.78 7.19
N GLN A 26 -14.23 -3.77 8.05
CA GLN A 26 -15.33 -2.88 8.44
C GLN A 26 -15.84 -2.05 7.26
N GLN A 27 -14.95 -1.50 6.43
CA GLN A 27 -15.34 -0.76 5.22
C GLN A 27 -16.02 -1.67 4.19
N VAL A 28 -15.57 -2.93 4.07
CA VAL A 28 -16.22 -3.93 3.21
C VAL A 28 -17.66 -4.18 3.63
N ARG A 29 -17.94 -4.28 4.93
CA ARG A 29 -19.32 -4.41 5.43
C ARG A 29 -20.14 -3.14 5.23
N ALA A 30 -19.53 -1.96 5.38
CA ALA A 30 -20.23 -0.69 5.29
C ALA A 30 -20.52 -0.26 3.84
N LYS A 31 -19.62 -0.55 2.90
CA LYS A 31 -19.62 -0.04 1.53
C LYS A 31 -19.27 -1.12 0.49
N PRO A 32 -19.89 -2.31 0.51
CA PRO A 32 -19.44 -3.46 -0.30
C PRO A 32 -19.40 -3.18 -1.80
N ASN A 33 -20.34 -2.36 -2.30
CA ASN A 33 -20.51 -2.09 -3.73
C ASN A 33 -19.84 -0.80 -4.21
N VAL A 34 -19.12 -0.08 -3.33
CA VAL A 34 -18.39 1.13 -3.70
C VAL A 34 -17.04 0.73 -4.29
N VAL A 35 -16.63 1.37 -5.38
CA VAL A 35 -15.29 1.15 -5.99
C VAL A 35 -14.21 1.59 -5.01
N ALA A 36 -13.43 0.63 -4.52
CA ALA A 36 -12.32 0.86 -3.60
C ALA A 36 -11.01 1.12 -4.35
N LEU A 37 -10.78 0.40 -5.45
CA LEU A 37 -9.52 0.41 -6.18
C LEU A 37 -9.78 0.45 -7.69
N ALA A 38 -9.08 1.33 -8.40
CA ALA A 38 -9.10 1.40 -9.85
C ALA A 38 -7.67 1.51 -10.41
N CYS A 39 -7.40 0.88 -11.53
CA CYS A 39 -6.10 0.88 -12.21
C CYS A 39 -6.31 0.63 -13.71
N GLY A 40 -6.19 1.66 -14.55
CA GLY A 40 -6.56 1.55 -15.97
C GLY A 40 -8.02 1.11 -16.14
N SER A 41 -8.26 0.02 -16.85
CA SER A 41 -9.60 -0.56 -17.05
C SER A 41 -10.11 -1.37 -15.86
N ILE A 42 -9.24 -1.73 -14.90
CA ILE A 42 -9.61 -2.50 -13.72
C ILE A 42 -10.34 -1.60 -12.73
N GLN A 43 -11.50 -2.05 -12.27
CA GLN A 43 -12.20 -1.48 -11.12
C GLN A 43 -12.57 -2.61 -10.17
N ARG A 44 -12.36 -2.39 -8.87
CA ARG A 44 -12.69 -3.34 -7.82
C ARG A 44 -13.47 -2.61 -6.74
N THR A 45 -14.67 -3.09 -6.48
CA THR A 45 -15.46 -2.69 -5.30
C THR A 45 -14.78 -3.16 -4.02
N TYR A 46 -15.20 -2.65 -2.86
CA TYR A 46 -14.70 -3.14 -1.58
C TYR A 46 -14.91 -4.66 -1.42
N ALA A 47 -16.06 -5.20 -1.84
CA ALA A 47 -16.32 -6.63 -1.79
C ALA A 47 -15.37 -7.44 -2.70
N GLU A 48 -15.20 -7.01 -3.95
CA GLU A 48 -14.31 -7.68 -4.91
C GLU A 48 -12.83 -7.58 -4.50
N LEU A 49 -12.41 -6.41 -4.01
CA LEU A 49 -11.06 -6.22 -3.48
C LEU A 49 -10.85 -7.13 -2.26
N ASN A 50 -11.82 -7.20 -1.34
CA ASN A 50 -11.73 -8.06 -0.16
C ASN A 50 -11.60 -9.53 -0.52
N GLU A 51 -12.38 -10.00 -1.51
CA GLU A 51 -12.28 -11.38 -1.98
C GLU A 51 -10.85 -11.68 -2.48
N ARG A 52 -10.28 -10.79 -3.29
CA ARG A 52 -8.94 -10.99 -3.86
C ARG A 52 -7.84 -10.96 -2.82
N ILE A 53 -7.90 -10.03 -1.85
CA ILE A 53 -6.91 -10.00 -0.77
C ILE A 53 -7.07 -11.18 0.20
N ASN A 54 -8.28 -11.72 0.39
CA ASN A 54 -8.49 -12.94 1.17
C ASN A 54 -7.89 -14.16 0.46
N ARG A 55 -8.09 -14.28 -0.86
CA ARG A 55 -7.45 -15.31 -1.68
C ARG A 55 -5.93 -15.23 -1.56
N MET A 56 -5.37 -14.03 -1.71
CA MET A 56 -3.93 -13.84 -1.58
C MET A 56 -3.44 -14.14 -0.15
N ALA A 57 -4.16 -13.72 0.88
CA ALA A 57 -3.80 -14.00 2.27
C ALA A 57 -3.77 -15.51 2.55
N ASN A 58 -4.80 -16.25 2.11
CA ASN A 58 -4.84 -17.70 2.23
C ASN A 58 -3.75 -18.39 1.40
N ALA A 59 -3.41 -17.85 0.22
CA ALA A 59 -2.30 -18.35 -0.58
C ALA A 59 -0.96 -18.20 0.15
N LEU A 60 -0.68 -17.02 0.73
CA LEU A 60 0.54 -16.76 1.50
C LEU A 60 0.64 -17.70 2.71
N THR A 61 -0.46 -17.91 3.44
CA THR A 61 -0.49 -18.90 4.53
C THR A 61 -0.28 -20.33 4.01
N GLY A 62 -0.84 -20.68 2.85
CA GLY A 62 -0.63 -21.97 2.19
C GLY A 62 0.81 -22.18 1.70
N MET A 63 1.53 -21.10 1.39
CA MET A 63 2.98 -21.09 1.10
C MET A 63 3.84 -21.15 2.37
N GLY A 64 3.22 -21.15 3.56
CA GLY A 64 3.91 -21.28 4.84
C GLY A 64 4.28 -19.97 5.52
N LEU A 65 3.88 -18.81 4.98
CA LEU A 65 4.14 -17.52 5.63
C LEU A 65 3.26 -17.35 6.87
N THR A 66 3.84 -16.81 7.93
CA THR A 66 3.21 -16.59 9.23
C THR A 66 3.40 -15.15 9.72
N SER A 67 2.72 -14.79 10.82
CA SER A 67 2.82 -13.44 11.38
C SER A 67 4.27 -13.09 11.74
N GLY A 68 4.72 -11.92 11.32
CA GLY A 68 6.08 -11.43 11.42
C GLY A 68 6.89 -11.63 10.14
N ASP A 69 6.57 -12.63 9.31
CA ASP A 69 7.32 -12.95 8.10
C ASP A 69 7.39 -11.79 7.11
N ARG A 70 8.47 -11.72 6.34
CA ARG A 70 8.77 -10.62 5.43
C ARG A 70 8.57 -11.09 4.00
N LEU A 71 7.77 -10.32 3.29
CA LEU A 71 7.52 -10.50 1.87
C LEU A 71 8.15 -9.32 1.13
N ALA A 72 9.14 -9.57 0.28
CA ALA A 72 9.72 -8.53 -0.55
C ALA A 72 8.81 -8.28 -1.76
N LEU A 73 8.42 -7.01 -1.97
CA LEU A 73 7.53 -6.59 -3.06
C LEU A 73 8.26 -5.63 -4.00
N ILE A 74 8.54 -6.10 -5.22
CA ILE A 74 9.29 -5.35 -6.25
C ILE A 74 8.42 -5.16 -7.49
N SER A 75 7.74 -4.02 -7.58
CA SER A 75 6.83 -3.74 -8.69
C SER A 75 6.66 -2.25 -8.89
N ARG A 76 6.39 -1.87 -10.15
CA ARG A 76 5.78 -0.58 -10.48
C ARG A 76 4.37 -0.47 -9.90
N ASN A 77 3.76 0.70 -9.96
CA ASN A 77 2.41 0.86 -9.43
C ASN A 77 1.43 0.04 -10.27
N ARG A 78 0.63 -0.78 -9.59
CA ARG A 78 -0.44 -1.59 -10.16
C ARG A 78 -1.43 -1.98 -9.07
N ALA A 79 -2.60 -2.47 -9.46
CA ALA A 79 -3.64 -2.83 -8.50
C ALA A 79 -3.17 -3.89 -7.50
N GLU A 80 -2.47 -4.92 -7.97
CA GLU A 80 -1.94 -6.05 -7.19
C GLU A 80 -0.99 -5.58 -6.07
N TYR A 81 -0.32 -4.44 -6.22
CA TYR A 81 0.58 -3.91 -5.19
C TYR A 81 -0.17 -3.66 -3.87
N LEU A 82 -1.33 -3.00 -3.95
CA LEU A 82 -2.18 -2.74 -2.78
C LEU A 82 -2.90 -4.00 -2.32
N GLU A 83 -3.23 -4.92 -3.24
CA GLU A 83 -3.79 -6.22 -2.86
C GLU A 83 -2.85 -7.00 -1.96
N ILE A 84 -1.57 -7.07 -2.33
CA ILE A 84 -0.54 -7.80 -1.58
C ILE A 84 -0.30 -7.16 -0.22
N GLN A 85 -0.19 -5.83 -0.15
CA GLN A 85 -0.05 -5.14 1.14
C GLN A 85 -1.22 -5.45 2.07
N LEU A 86 -2.46 -5.38 1.59
CA LEU A 86 -3.66 -5.64 2.39
C LEU A 86 -3.84 -7.12 2.73
N ALA A 87 -3.44 -8.02 1.84
CA ALA A 87 -3.44 -9.46 2.09
C ALA A 87 -2.45 -9.82 3.20
N ALA A 88 -1.20 -9.32 3.10
CA ALA A 88 -0.18 -9.49 4.11
C ALA A 88 -0.64 -8.93 5.48
N ALA A 89 -1.29 -7.77 5.47
CA ALA A 89 -1.87 -7.15 6.66
C ALA A 89 -2.94 -7.98 7.36
N LYS A 90 -3.67 -8.84 6.64
CA LYS A 90 -4.70 -9.72 7.24
C LYS A 90 -4.09 -10.92 7.99
N ILE A 91 -2.83 -11.25 7.74
CA ILE A 91 -2.14 -12.41 8.32
C ILE A 91 -0.87 -12.04 9.10
N GLY A 92 -0.61 -10.74 9.27
CA GLY A 92 0.53 -10.24 10.04
C GLY A 92 1.88 -10.38 9.32
N VAL A 93 1.87 -10.65 8.01
CA VAL A 93 3.08 -10.63 7.17
C VAL A 93 3.44 -9.17 6.87
N ILE A 94 4.72 -8.86 6.90
CA ILE A 94 5.29 -7.53 6.70
C ILE A 94 5.71 -7.39 5.24
N ALA A 95 5.04 -6.53 4.47
CA ALA A 95 5.43 -6.30 3.08
C ALA A 95 6.59 -5.28 3.00
N ALA A 96 7.77 -5.74 2.60
CA ALA A 96 8.93 -4.93 2.33
C ALA A 96 8.87 -4.35 0.92
N CYS A 97 8.56 -3.06 0.83
CA CYS A 97 8.29 -2.36 -0.40
C CYS A 97 9.60 -1.83 -1.00
N ILE A 98 10.20 -2.61 -1.89
CA ILE A 98 11.51 -2.31 -2.45
C ILE A 98 11.36 -1.38 -3.66
N ASN A 99 12.26 -0.38 -3.76
CA ASN A 99 12.27 0.52 -4.90
C ASN A 99 12.72 -0.21 -6.17
N TRP A 100 11.79 -0.39 -7.09
CA TRP A 100 11.99 -1.08 -8.36
C TRP A 100 13.00 -0.43 -9.30
N ARG A 101 13.42 0.82 -9.04
CA ARG A 101 14.48 1.50 -9.79
C ARG A 101 15.89 1.07 -9.39
N LEU A 102 16.04 0.40 -8.25
CA LEU A 102 17.32 -0.12 -7.81
C LEU A 102 17.73 -1.30 -8.70
N VAL A 103 19.04 -1.45 -8.92
CA VAL A 103 19.63 -2.49 -9.76
C VAL A 103 20.93 -3.00 -9.13
N GLY A 104 21.39 -4.18 -9.58
CA GLY A 104 22.67 -4.75 -9.15
C GLY A 104 22.78 -4.92 -7.63
N GLU A 105 23.94 -4.58 -7.07
CA GLU A 105 24.26 -4.76 -5.66
C GLU A 105 23.30 -4.02 -4.71
N GLU A 106 22.79 -2.84 -5.10
CA GLU A 106 21.89 -2.08 -4.21
C GLU A 106 20.50 -2.72 -4.09
N LEU A 107 19.99 -3.30 -5.18
CA LEU A 107 18.74 -4.05 -5.15
C LEU A 107 18.90 -5.34 -4.32
N ILE A 108 19.97 -6.09 -4.56
CA ILE A 108 20.30 -7.31 -3.83
C ILE A 108 20.42 -7.01 -2.33
N TYR A 109 21.17 -5.97 -1.98
CA TYR A 109 21.32 -5.51 -0.60
C TYR A 109 19.96 -5.24 0.05
N CYS A 110 19.03 -4.55 -0.64
CA CYS A 110 17.71 -4.26 -0.08
C CYS A 110 16.89 -5.53 0.17
N ILE A 111 16.97 -6.52 -0.73
CA ILE A 111 16.31 -7.82 -0.57
C ILE A 111 16.92 -8.56 0.63
N GLU A 112 18.24 -8.70 0.67
CA GLU A 112 18.94 -9.45 1.73
C GLU A 112 18.78 -8.81 3.12
N LEU A 113 18.75 -7.48 3.19
CA LEU A 113 18.61 -6.72 4.44
C LEU A 113 17.37 -7.13 5.25
N VAL A 114 16.30 -7.56 4.58
CA VAL A 114 15.05 -7.98 5.23
C VAL A 114 14.86 -9.49 5.24
N SER A 115 15.76 -10.26 4.62
CA SER A 115 15.75 -11.73 4.60
C SER A 115 14.34 -12.33 4.38
N PRO A 116 13.70 -12.02 3.23
CA PRO A 116 12.29 -12.36 3.02
C PRO A 116 12.08 -13.86 2.78
N GLU A 117 10.97 -14.38 3.30
CA GLU A 117 10.49 -15.74 3.03
C GLU A 117 9.93 -15.90 1.61
N LEU A 118 9.44 -14.80 1.02
CA LEU A 118 8.88 -14.77 -0.32
C LEU A 118 9.20 -13.45 -1.03
N VAL A 119 9.54 -13.53 -2.32
CA VAL A 119 9.64 -12.36 -3.20
C VAL A 119 8.46 -12.33 -4.17
N ILE A 120 7.67 -11.27 -4.16
CA ILE A 120 6.66 -11.01 -5.19
C ILE A 120 7.13 -9.86 -6.09
N LEU A 121 7.20 -10.10 -7.39
CA LEU A 121 7.79 -9.15 -8.33
C LEU A 121 7.16 -9.15 -9.72
N GLN A 122 7.29 -8.05 -10.46
CA GLN A 122 7.01 -8.06 -11.90
C GLN A 122 8.08 -8.85 -12.66
N ASP A 123 7.67 -9.46 -13.77
CA ASP A 123 8.50 -10.27 -14.67
C ASP A 123 9.82 -9.59 -15.06
N VAL A 124 9.76 -8.29 -15.39
CA VAL A 124 10.94 -7.50 -15.75
C VAL A 124 11.99 -7.48 -14.64
N TYR A 125 11.60 -7.49 -13.37
CA TYR A 125 12.53 -7.47 -12.23
C TYR A 125 13.08 -8.85 -11.88
N ALA A 126 12.34 -9.92 -12.18
CA ALA A 126 12.88 -11.27 -12.09
C ALA A 126 14.06 -11.44 -13.09
N LYS A 127 13.91 -10.88 -14.29
CA LYS A 127 14.98 -10.86 -15.29
C LYS A 127 16.19 -10.04 -14.84
N VAL A 128 15.99 -8.85 -14.28
CA VAL A 128 17.08 -8.01 -13.74
C VAL A 128 17.89 -8.73 -12.66
N LEU A 129 17.22 -9.46 -11.76
CA LEU A 129 17.89 -10.22 -10.70
C LEU A 129 18.64 -11.44 -11.24
N SER A 130 18.06 -12.13 -12.24
CA SER A 130 18.75 -13.21 -12.94
C SER A 130 20.00 -12.73 -13.68
N GLU A 131 19.96 -11.55 -14.30
CA GLU A 131 21.11 -10.94 -14.99
C GLU A 131 22.23 -10.52 -14.01
N ALA A 132 21.85 -10.19 -12.77
CA ALA A 132 22.78 -9.91 -11.69
C ALA A 132 23.29 -11.19 -10.98
N GLU A 133 23.03 -12.36 -11.53
CA GLU A 133 23.39 -13.68 -10.97
C GLU A 133 22.89 -13.91 -9.53
N TYR A 134 21.79 -13.24 -9.15
CA TYR A 134 21.19 -13.38 -7.83
C TYR A 134 20.20 -14.55 -7.82
N SER A 135 20.44 -15.52 -6.94
CA SER A 135 19.50 -16.62 -6.70
C SER A 135 18.35 -16.11 -5.82
N LEU A 136 17.21 -15.83 -6.45
CA LEU A 136 15.99 -15.45 -5.75
C LEU A 136 15.57 -16.53 -4.73
N PRO A 137 15.07 -16.13 -3.55
CA PRO A 137 14.25 -17.00 -2.70
C PRO A 137 13.02 -17.52 -3.45
N ASP A 138 12.15 -18.26 -2.74
CA ASP A 138 10.81 -18.56 -3.26
C ASP A 138 10.15 -17.27 -3.74
N HIS A 139 9.57 -17.31 -4.94
CA HIS A 139 9.04 -16.12 -5.57
C HIS A 139 7.75 -16.37 -6.35
N LEU A 140 6.96 -15.30 -6.50
CA LEU A 140 5.74 -15.26 -7.29
C LEU A 140 5.81 -14.10 -8.27
N VAL A 141 5.64 -14.40 -9.55
CA VAL A 141 5.63 -13.38 -10.60
C VAL A 141 4.22 -12.79 -10.75
N LEU A 142 4.14 -11.46 -10.77
CA LEU A 142 2.89 -10.74 -10.96
C LEU A 142 2.40 -10.87 -12.41
N GLY A 143 1.10 -11.12 -12.59
CA GLY A 143 0.51 -11.44 -13.88
C GLY A 143 -0.22 -12.78 -13.81
N SER A 144 0.05 -13.67 -14.77
CA SER A 144 -0.61 -14.98 -14.85
C SER A 144 -0.44 -15.81 -13.60
N ASP A 145 0.77 -15.86 -13.04
CA ASP A 145 1.07 -16.74 -11.91
C ASP A 145 0.32 -16.23 -10.66
N TYR A 146 0.35 -14.93 -10.42
CA TYR A 146 -0.46 -14.29 -9.38
C TYR A 146 -1.96 -14.58 -9.54
N GLU A 147 -2.54 -14.40 -10.73
CA GLU A 147 -3.97 -14.69 -10.95
C GLU A 147 -4.31 -16.18 -10.76
N ASN A 148 -3.43 -17.09 -11.18
CA ASN A 148 -3.58 -18.54 -10.96
C ASN A 148 -3.51 -18.89 -9.47
N THR A 149 -2.62 -18.24 -8.72
CA THR A 149 -2.53 -18.38 -7.26
C THR A 149 -3.82 -17.92 -6.58
N LEU A 150 -4.41 -16.79 -7.01
CA LEU A 150 -5.69 -16.34 -6.47
C LEU A 150 -6.83 -17.33 -6.79
N ALA A 151 -6.90 -17.79 -8.04
CA ALA A 151 -7.95 -18.70 -8.50
C ALA A 151 -7.96 -20.04 -7.75
N SER A 152 -6.80 -20.52 -7.32
CA SER A 152 -6.64 -21.77 -6.56
C SER A 152 -6.80 -21.61 -5.05
N SER A 153 -6.93 -20.39 -4.54
CA SER A 153 -6.96 -20.10 -3.10
C SER A 153 -8.35 -19.75 -2.59
N SER A 154 -8.60 -20.01 -1.30
CA SER A 154 -9.90 -19.74 -0.66
C SER A 154 -10.22 -18.23 -0.58
N PRO A 155 -11.45 -17.80 -0.90
CA PRO A 155 -11.89 -16.41 -0.70
C PRO A 155 -12.30 -16.09 0.75
N ALA A 156 -12.29 -17.09 1.65
CA ALA A 156 -12.71 -16.89 3.04
C ALA A 156 -11.78 -15.93 3.78
N GLU A 157 -12.34 -15.16 4.72
CA GLU A 157 -11.52 -14.35 5.63
C GLU A 157 -10.49 -15.24 6.35
N PRO A 158 -9.19 -14.89 6.31
CA PRO A 158 -8.19 -15.65 7.03
C PRO A 158 -8.43 -15.54 8.53
N ASN A 159 -8.36 -16.68 9.24
CA ASN A 159 -8.54 -16.73 10.68
C ASN A 159 -7.17 -16.65 11.39
N VAL A 160 -6.54 -15.47 11.33
CA VAL A 160 -5.22 -15.20 11.93
C VAL A 160 -5.33 -14.01 12.88
N ALA A 161 -4.82 -14.17 14.10
CA ALA A 161 -4.75 -13.09 15.06
C ALA A 161 -3.54 -12.20 14.76
N VAL A 162 -3.78 -10.93 14.44
CA VAL A 162 -2.74 -9.94 14.13
C VAL A 162 -2.80 -8.81 15.15
N SER A 163 -1.69 -8.57 15.84
CA SER A 163 -1.54 -7.51 16.83
C SER A 163 -1.37 -6.15 16.15
N PRO A 164 -1.92 -5.06 16.72
CA PRO A 164 -1.64 -3.71 16.21
C PRO A 164 -0.16 -3.31 16.29
N GLU A 165 0.64 -3.97 17.13
CA GLU A 165 2.08 -3.73 17.23
C GLU A 165 2.90 -4.54 16.22
N ASP A 166 2.29 -5.49 15.52
CA ASP A 166 2.98 -6.25 14.48
C ASP A 166 3.36 -5.31 13.31
N GLY A 167 4.43 -5.67 12.62
CA GLY A 167 4.85 -4.96 11.42
C GLY A 167 3.80 -5.09 10.31
N PHE A 168 3.55 -3.99 9.61
CA PHE A 168 2.69 -3.97 8.44
C PHE A 168 3.52 -3.81 7.16
N LEU A 169 4.43 -2.83 7.14
CA LEU A 169 5.27 -2.53 5.99
C LEU A 169 6.71 -2.29 6.41
N ILE A 170 7.62 -2.54 5.47
CA ILE A 170 8.97 -1.99 5.50
C ILE A 170 9.13 -1.04 4.32
N LEU A 171 9.52 0.21 4.61
CA LEU A 171 9.88 1.20 3.61
C LEU A 171 11.37 1.53 3.71
N TYR A 172 12.02 1.74 2.58
CA TYR A 172 13.45 2.04 2.54
C TYR A 172 13.69 3.55 2.49
N THR A 173 14.67 4.02 3.26
CA THR A 173 15.11 5.42 3.26
C THR A 173 16.60 5.49 2.90
N SER A 174 17.04 6.58 2.28
CA SER A 174 18.47 6.82 2.08
C SER A 174 19.19 6.82 3.42
N GLY A 175 20.20 5.96 3.57
CA GLY A 175 21.03 5.95 4.76
C GLY A 175 22.05 7.09 4.70
N THR A 176 22.24 7.78 5.82
CA THR A 176 23.37 8.72 6.00
C THR A 176 24.74 8.05 5.88
N THR A 177 24.79 6.71 5.91
CA THR A 177 25.98 5.87 5.88
C THR A 177 26.23 5.22 4.50
N GLY A 178 25.50 5.61 3.46
CA GLY A 178 25.67 5.15 2.08
C GLY A 178 24.63 4.13 1.62
N LEU A 179 24.37 3.08 2.42
CA LEU A 179 23.39 2.03 2.07
C LEU A 179 21.96 2.34 2.59
N PRO A 180 20.90 1.94 1.88
CA PRO A 180 19.52 2.11 2.32
C PRO A 180 19.23 1.50 3.70
N LYS A 181 18.32 2.12 4.47
CA LYS A 181 17.85 1.59 5.75
C LYS A 181 16.40 1.14 5.62
N ALA A 182 16.07 0.00 6.22
CA ALA A 182 14.72 -0.55 6.28
C ALA A 182 13.99 -0.02 7.53
N ALA A 183 12.92 0.75 7.33
CA ALA A 183 12.06 1.25 8.40
C ALA A 183 10.79 0.40 8.50
N VAL A 184 10.66 -0.36 9.60
CA VAL A 184 9.45 -1.14 9.91
C VAL A 184 8.36 -0.19 10.43
N ILE A 185 7.17 -0.28 9.85
CA ILE A 185 5.99 0.49 10.24
C ILE A 185 4.95 -0.51 10.75
N SER A 186 4.51 -0.35 11.99
CA SER A 186 3.46 -1.21 12.58
C SER A 186 2.07 -0.85 12.07
N HIS A 187 1.12 -1.77 12.24
CA HIS A 187 -0.30 -1.49 11.98
C HIS A 187 -0.78 -0.25 12.74
N ARG A 188 -0.47 -0.13 14.04
CA ARG A 188 -0.84 1.02 14.86
C ARG A 188 -0.25 2.31 14.32
N ALA A 189 1.03 2.32 13.94
CA ALA A 189 1.68 3.52 13.42
C ALA A 189 1.02 4.00 12.11
N MET A 190 0.72 3.07 11.19
CA MET A 190 0.02 3.38 9.95
C MET A 190 -1.41 3.88 10.19
N ILE A 191 -2.18 3.21 11.05
CA ILE A 191 -3.56 3.61 11.39
C ILE A 191 -3.56 4.99 12.03
N ALA A 192 -2.69 5.23 13.00
CA ALA A 192 -2.59 6.52 13.67
C ALA A 192 -2.30 7.63 12.65
N ARG A 193 -1.27 7.46 11.80
CA ARG A 193 -0.91 8.43 10.76
C ARG A 193 -2.06 8.69 9.79
N ALA A 194 -2.74 7.64 9.31
CA ALA A 194 -3.86 7.76 8.39
C ALA A 194 -5.02 8.57 9.00
N MET A 195 -5.38 8.28 10.26
CA MET A 195 -6.52 8.91 10.93
C MET A 195 -6.20 10.34 11.37
N THR A 196 -5.00 10.57 11.93
CA THR A 196 -4.59 11.93 12.35
C THR A 196 -4.40 12.82 11.13
N GLY A 197 -3.70 12.35 10.09
CA GLY A 197 -3.47 13.14 8.88
C GLY A 197 -4.77 13.49 8.15
N GLY A 198 -5.68 12.51 8.00
CA GLY A 198 -6.99 12.78 7.40
C GLY A 198 -7.82 13.78 8.21
N THR A 199 -7.75 13.74 9.54
CA THR A 199 -8.46 14.68 10.42
C THR A 199 -7.86 16.08 10.39
N GLU A 200 -6.53 16.19 10.43
CA GLU A 200 -5.80 17.46 10.46
C GLU A 200 -6.11 18.33 9.24
N VAL A 201 -6.19 17.71 8.06
CA VAL A 201 -6.48 18.39 6.80
C VAL A 201 -7.93 18.22 6.32
N LEU A 202 -8.81 17.70 7.19
CA LEU A 202 -10.25 17.55 6.96
C LEU A 202 -10.61 16.80 5.66
N LEU A 203 -9.90 15.69 5.37
CA LEU A 203 -10.19 14.88 4.19
C LEU A 203 -11.57 14.20 4.29
N PRO A 204 -12.43 14.32 3.26
CA PRO A 204 -13.70 13.58 3.20
C PRO A 204 -13.50 12.06 3.24
N PHE A 205 -14.47 11.30 3.75
CA PHE A 205 -14.42 9.83 3.82
C PHE A 205 -14.75 9.13 2.49
N ASP A 206 -15.31 9.85 1.52
CA ASP A 206 -15.66 9.38 0.18
C ASP A 206 -14.76 10.01 -0.89
N ASP A 207 -13.58 10.48 -0.49
CA ASP A 207 -12.59 11.05 -1.39
C ASP A 207 -11.90 9.97 -2.25
N THR A 208 -11.34 10.43 -3.36
CA THR A 208 -10.45 9.62 -4.19
C THR A 208 -9.00 10.06 -3.94
N PHE A 209 -8.10 9.10 -3.78
CA PHE A 209 -6.66 9.33 -3.80
C PHE A 209 -6.06 8.85 -5.12
N ALA A 210 -5.31 9.71 -5.81
CA ALA A 210 -4.57 9.35 -7.02
C ALA A 210 -3.15 8.91 -6.64
N ALA A 211 -2.93 7.60 -6.56
CA ALA A 211 -1.65 6.98 -6.21
C ALA A 211 -0.71 6.94 -7.41
N TRP A 212 -0.20 8.11 -7.82
CA TRP A 212 0.67 8.26 -8.99
C TRP A 212 2.17 8.24 -8.66
N THR A 213 2.55 8.67 -7.45
CA THR A 213 3.92 8.51 -6.96
C THR A 213 4.21 7.04 -6.64
N PRO A 214 5.47 6.59 -6.56
CA PRO A 214 5.74 5.17 -6.39
C PRO A 214 5.17 4.61 -5.07
N LEU A 215 4.44 3.50 -5.14
CA LEU A 215 3.88 2.78 -3.99
C LEU A 215 4.98 2.15 -3.11
N CYS A 216 6.20 1.99 -3.61
CA CYS A 216 7.35 1.64 -2.77
C CYS A 216 7.78 2.74 -1.79
N HIS A 217 7.16 3.93 -1.86
CA HIS A 217 7.42 5.05 -0.95
C HIS A 217 6.14 5.50 -0.23
N MET A 218 6.33 6.13 0.93
CA MET A 218 5.23 6.60 1.78
C MET A 218 4.29 7.59 1.09
N GLY A 219 4.77 8.30 0.06
CA GLY A 219 3.99 9.26 -0.71
C GLY A 219 2.68 8.66 -1.22
N SER A 220 2.72 7.53 -1.93
CA SER A 220 1.48 6.87 -2.37
C SER A 220 0.98 5.83 -1.39
N THR A 221 1.85 5.12 -0.67
CA THR A 221 1.38 4.01 0.19
C THR A 221 0.56 4.49 1.37
N ASP A 222 1.03 5.51 2.12
CA ASP A 222 0.32 5.95 3.32
C ASP A 222 -1.09 6.50 3.00
N PRO A 223 -1.27 7.41 2.02
CA PRO A 223 -2.60 7.90 1.68
C PRO A 223 -3.46 6.86 0.98
N SER A 224 -2.89 5.90 0.24
CA SER A 224 -3.67 4.80 -0.35
C SER A 224 -4.30 3.95 0.75
N VAL A 225 -3.50 3.47 1.70
CA VAL A 225 -4.00 2.69 2.85
C VAL A 225 -4.99 3.54 3.65
N GLY A 226 -4.64 4.79 3.97
CA GLY A 226 -5.53 5.67 4.74
C GLY A 226 -6.87 5.98 4.05
N THR A 227 -6.88 6.10 2.72
CA THR A 227 -8.12 6.30 1.95
C THR A 227 -9.00 5.06 1.96
N LEU A 228 -8.41 3.87 1.78
CA LEU A 228 -9.14 2.60 1.85
C LEU A 228 -9.72 2.35 3.25
N LEU A 229 -8.98 2.70 4.31
CA LEU A 229 -9.46 2.57 5.70
C LEU A 229 -10.61 3.52 6.05
N ARG A 230 -10.77 4.62 5.29
CA ARG A 230 -11.87 5.59 5.43
C ARG A 230 -13.05 5.29 4.50
N GLY A 231 -12.95 4.28 3.64
CA GLY A 231 -14.03 3.93 2.72
C GLY A 231 -14.04 4.77 1.44
N GLY A 232 -12.92 5.41 1.09
CA GLY A 232 -12.72 6.17 -0.14
C GLY A 232 -12.27 5.28 -1.31
N LYS A 233 -11.75 5.88 -2.37
CA LYS A 233 -11.28 5.19 -3.58
C LYS A 233 -9.80 5.48 -3.83
N VAL A 234 -9.02 4.47 -4.22
CA VAL A 234 -7.65 4.65 -4.70
C VAL A 234 -7.61 4.42 -6.21
N LEU A 235 -7.15 5.43 -6.95
CA LEU A 235 -6.83 5.34 -8.37
C LEU A 235 -5.31 5.16 -8.51
N VAL A 236 -4.89 3.97 -8.92
CA VAL A 236 -3.48 3.66 -9.13
C VAL A 236 -3.06 4.12 -10.52
N ILE A 237 -2.02 4.94 -10.57
CA ILE A 237 -1.42 5.48 -11.80
C ILE A 237 0.08 5.18 -11.73
N ASP A 238 0.66 4.68 -12.82
CA ASP A 238 2.06 4.27 -12.81
C ASP A 238 3.03 5.38 -13.20
N GLY A 239 3.39 6.17 -12.19
CA GLY A 239 4.27 7.32 -12.36
C GLY A 239 3.52 8.54 -12.90
N TYR A 240 4.27 9.49 -13.44
CA TYR A 240 3.69 10.66 -14.08
C TYR A 240 3.13 10.27 -15.45
N ASP A 241 1.83 10.00 -15.48
CA ASP A 241 1.05 9.85 -16.70
C ASP A 241 0.12 11.06 -16.81
N GLU A 242 0.42 11.95 -17.75
CA GLU A 242 -0.29 13.21 -17.91
C GLU A 242 -1.78 12.99 -18.23
N GLU A 243 -2.09 12.07 -19.13
CA GLU A 243 -3.47 11.81 -19.55
C GLU A 243 -4.27 11.20 -18.39
N ALA A 244 -3.71 10.19 -17.70
CA ALA A 244 -4.37 9.57 -16.57
C ALA A 244 -4.56 10.53 -15.40
N LEU A 245 -3.60 11.42 -15.12
CA LEU A 245 -3.70 12.42 -14.07
C LEU A 245 -4.75 13.50 -14.39
N LEU A 246 -4.79 13.97 -15.64
CA LEU A 246 -5.81 14.92 -16.08
C LEU A 246 -7.21 14.29 -16.00
N ASP A 247 -7.34 13.04 -16.45
CA ASP A 247 -8.60 12.29 -16.37
C ASP A 247 -9.07 12.11 -14.92
N ALA A 248 -8.13 11.76 -14.03
CA ALA A 248 -8.39 11.61 -12.60
C ALA A 248 -8.96 12.90 -11.99
N VAL A 249 -8.28 14.04 -12.15
CA VAL A 249 -8.74 15.31 -11.55
C VAL A 249 -9.99 15.87 -12.22
N ALA A 250 -10.29 15.47 -13.46
CA ALA A 250 -11.51 15.85 -14.16
C ALA A 250 -12.74 15.02 -13.73
N LYS A 251 -12.55 13.73 -13.45
CA LYS A 251 -13.66 12.80 -13.14
C LYS A 251 -13.88 12.55 -11.66
N GLU A 252 -12.85 12.69 -10.84
CA GLU A 252 -12.86 12.33 -9.43
C GLU A 252 -12.75 13.56 -8.51
N LYS A 253 -13.31 13.46 -7.30
CA LYS A 253 -13.01 14.42 -6.23
C LYS A 253 -11.76 13.92 -5.52
N ILE A 254 -10.62 14.54 -5.81
CA ILE A 254 -9.35 14.14 -5.21
C ILE A 254 -9.28 14.72 -3.80
N GLY A 255 -9.13 13.86 -2.78
CA GLY A 255 -8.97 14.31 -1.41
C GLY A 255 -7.65 15.02 -1.21
N TRP A 256 -6.57 14.29 -1.41
CA TRP A 256 -5.20 14.80 -1.37
C TRP A 256 -4.52 14.54 -2.72
N PHE A 257 -4.11 15.60 -3.41
CA PHE A 257 -3.23 15.53 -4.56
C PHE A 257 -1.76 15.74 -4.15
N ILE A 258 -0.94 14.73 -4.37
CA ILE A 258 0.50 14.82 -4.12
C ILE A 258 1.17 15.57 -5.25
N ALA A 259 1.72 16.73 -4.92
CA ALA A 259 2.50 17.56 -5.83
C ALA A 259 3.99 17.26 -5.63
N VAL A 260 4.63 16.61 -6.59
CA VAL A 260 6.09 16.46 -6.61
C VAL A 260 6.66 17.69 -7.31
N PRO A 261 7.58 18.46 -6.69
CA PRO A 261 8.06 19.73 -7.24
C PRO A 261 8.54 19.64 -8.69
N GLY A 262 9.33 18.61 -9.02
CA GLY A 262 9.82 18.38 -10.38
C GLY A 262 8.75 18.12 -11.45
N MET A 263 7.52 17.78 -11.05
CA MET A 263 6.40 17.49 -11.97
C MET A 263 5.26 18.52 -11.85
N THR A 264 5.26 19.37 -10.82
CA THR A 264 4.15 20.29 -10.53
C THR A 264 3.96 21.31 -11.65
N ALA A 265 5.06 21.89 -12.15
CA ALA A 265 5.00 22.84 -13.26
C ALA A 265 4.45 22.19 -14.55
N ASN A 266 4.88 20.95 -14.84
CA ASN A 266 4.40 20.19 -16.00
C ASN A 266 2.90 19.90 -15.90
N PHE A 267 2.43 19.50 -14.71
CA PHE A 267 1.01 19.22 -14.48
C PHE A 267 0.15 20.48 -14.63
N ILE A 268 0.60 21.62 -14.08
CA ILE A 268 -0.09 22.91 -14.24
C ILE A 268 -0.11 23.33 -15.72
N ALA A 269 0.99 23.15 -16.45
CA ALA A 269 1.05 23.44 -17.87
C ALA A 269 0.08 22.55 -18.66
N ALA A 270 -0.02 21.27 -18.32
CA ALA A 270 -0.96 20.32 -18.92
C ALA A 270 -2.42 20.71 -18.67
N LEU A 271 -2.78 21.07 -17.44
CA LEU A 271 -4.12 21.57 -17.08
C LEU A 271 -4.52 22.79 -17.91
N LYS A 272 -3.60 23.76 -18.06
CA LYS A 272 -3.84 24.97 -18.86
C LYS A 272 -3.96 24.67 -20.34
N ARG A 273 -3.06 23.84 -20.88
CA ARG A 273 -3.02 23.49 -22.31
C ARG A 273 -4.28 22.73 -22.75
N THR A 274 -4.80 21.85 -21.89
CA THR A 274 -5.98 21.02 -22.19
C THR A 274 -7.29 21.65 -21.74
N GLU A 275 -7.24 22.82 -21.10
CA GLU A 275 -8.39 23.49 -20.48
C GLU A 275 -9.19 22.55 -19.54
N THR A 276 -8.49 21.61 -18.89
CA THR A 276 -9.11 20.58 -18.06
C THR A 276 -9.77 21.22 -16.83
N LYS A 277 -11.07 20.98 -16.68
CA LYS A 277 -11.83 21.42 -15.50
C LYS A 277 -11.65 20.42 -14.36
N VAL A 278 -10.95 20.85 -13.31
CA VAL A 278 -10.78 20.08 -12.08
C VAL A 278 -12.11 19.98 -11.33
N LYS A 279 -12.57 18.75 -11.05
CA LYS A 279 -13.82 18.48 -10.34
C LYS A 279 -13.75 18.82 -8.85
N GLY A 280 -12.58 18.64 -8.24
CA GLY A 280 -12.28 19.09 -6.89
C GLY A 280 -10.99 18.47 -6.37
N ILE A 281 -10.15 19.29 -5.74
CA ILE A 281 -8.98 18.85 -4.98
C ILE A 281 -9.09 19.45 -3.59
N GLY A 282 -9.13 18.61 -2.55
CA GLY A 282 -9.23 19.08 -1.16
C GLY A 282 -7.93 19.71 -0.67
N VAL A 283 -6.83 18.98 -0.83
CA VAL A 283 -5.49 19.35 -0.35
C VAL A 283 -4.47 19.09 -1.45
N VAL A 284 -3.50 20.00 -1.60
CA VAL A 284 -2.33 19.82 -2.48
C VAL A 284 -1.08 19.92 -1.64
N GLY A 285 -0.18 18.94 -1.77
CA GLY A 285 1.15 19.03 -1.19
C GLY A 285 1.86 17.69 -1.05
N VAL A 286 3.19 17.73 -1.03
CA VAL A 286 4.07 16.72 -0.43
C VAL A 286 5.50 17.27 -0.47
N MET A 287 6.25 17.05 0.61
CA MET A 287 7.59 17.60 0.89
C MET A 287 7.62 19.12 1.16
N PRO A 288 7.93 19.54 2.41
CA PRO A 288 8.09 20.97 2.75
C PRO A 288 9.33 21.64 2.12
N ASP A 289 10.29 20.89 1.56
CA ASP A 289 11.65 21.41 1.31
C ASP A 289 12.11 21.50 -0.17
N LEU A 290 11.22 21.51 -1.15
CA LEU A 290 11.65 21.58 -2.56
C LEU A 290 10.85 22.52 -3.46
N VAL A 291 10.07 23.42 -2.87
CA VAL A 291 9.54 24.58 -3.59
C VAL A 291 10.40 25.78 -3.20
N PRO A 292 11.15 26.42 -4.13
CA PRO A 292 11.89 27.64 -3.84
C PRO A 292 10.96 28.80 -3.44
#